data_AF-A0A8C9NVE4-F1
#
_entry.id   AF-A0A8C9NVE4-F1
#
_cell.length_a   1.000
_cell.length_b   1.000
_cell.length_c   1.000
_cell.angle_alpha   90.00
_cell.angle_beta   90.00
_cell.angle_gamma   90.00
#
_symmetry.space_group_name_H-M   'P 1'
#
loop_
_entity.id
_entity.type
_entity.pdbx_description
1 polymer ?
#
loop_
_entity_poly.entity_id
_entity_poly.type
_entity_poly.pdbx_seq_one_letter_code
_entity_poly.pdbx_strand_id
1 'polypeptide(L)'
;MCKWILTNGASAFSHLPCCCLLLLFLVSSVPVTCHDLGQDMLSPEATNSSSSSSSSFPSSFSSPSSAGRHVRSYNHLQGDVRKRKLYSYNKYFLKIEKNGKVSENCSFSCILEITSVEIGVVAVKSIKSNYYLAMNKKGKVYGSKEFNSDCKLKERIEENGYNTYASLNWKHNGRQMFVALNGRGTTKRGQKTRRKNTSAHFLPMVVMS
;
A
#
# COMPACT_ATOMS: atom_id res chain seq x y z
N MET A 1 -47.79 -24.39 38.83
CA MET A 1 -49.12 -23.85 38.47
C MET A 1 -49.01 -22.95 37.24
N CYS A 2 -50.10 -22.77 36.49
CA CYS A 2 -50.36 -21.70 35.51
C CYS A 2 -49.25 -21.30 34.50
N LYS A 3 -49.27 -22.01 33.37
CA LYS A 3 -48.77 -21.63 32.03
C LYS A 3 -49.59 -20.47 31.45
N TRP A 4 -48.97 -19.52 30.74
CA TRP A 4 -49.63 -18.62 29.77
C TRP A 4 -48.75 -18.42 28.51
N ILE A 5 -49.37 -18.04 27.39
CA ILE A 5 -48.84 -18.34 26.04
C ILE A 5 -49.50 -17.44 24.95
N LEU A 6 -48.81 -17.21 23.80
CA LEU A 6 -49.30 -16.49 22.58
C LEU A 6 -49.65 -14.99 22.82
N THR A 7 -49.87 -14.05 21.86
CA THR A 7 -49.83 -13.91 20.37
C THR A 7 -49.57 -12.39 20.08
N ASN A 8 -49.33 -11.78 18.90
CA ASN A 8 -49.34 -12.08 17.45
C ASN A 8 -47.96 -11.63 16.85
N GLY A 9 -47.67 -11.31 15.57
CA GLY A 9 -48.42 -11.08 14.31
C GLY A 9 -48.95 -9.64 14.13
N ALA A 10 -49.05 -9.05 12.92
CA ALA A 10 -48.51 -9.42 11.59
C ALA A 10 -48.45 -8.19 10.63
N SER A 11 -47.75 -8.36 9.49
CA SER A 11 -47.94 -7.69 8.17
C SER A 11 -48.23 -6.19 8.03
N ALA A 12 -47.44 -5.50 7.19
CA ALA A 12 -47.90 -4.40 6.35
C ALA A 12 -47.18 -4.41 4.99
N PHE A 13 -47.93 -4.45 3.88
CA PHE A 13 -47.45 -4.28 2.50
C PHE A 13 -48.04 -2.99 1.93
N SER A 14 -47.22 -2.13 1.33
CA SER A 14 -47.66 -1.04 0.45
C SER A 14 -46.54 -0.73 -0.55
N HIS A 15 -46.65 -1.18 -1.79
CA HIS A 15 -47.29 -0.50 -2.93
C HIS A 15 -46.62 0.82 -3.37
N LEU A 16 -46.03 0.77 -4.57
CA LEU A 16 -45.84 1.95 -5.43
C LEU A 16 -47.21 2.51 -5.85
N PRO A 17 -47.24 3.78 -6.26
CA PRO A 17 -47.67 4.06 -7.63
C PRO A 17 -46.61 4.79 -8.46
N CYS A 18 -46.94 5.02 -9.74
CA CYS A 18 -46.07 5.54 -10.78
C CYS A 18 -46.25 7.06 -11.02
N CYS A 19 -45.31 7.61 -11.79
CA CYS A 19 -45.57 8.47 -12.96
C CYS A 19 -45.36 10.00 -12.83
N CYS A 20 -44.51 10.48 -13.75
CA CYS A 20 -44.67 11.68 -14.58
C CYS A 20 -44.81 13.07 -13.94
N LEU A 21 -43.77 13.89 -14.13
CA LEU A 21 -43.75 15.13 -14.93
C LEU A 21 -42.27 15.49 -15.14
N LEU A 22 -41.67 15.22 -16.31
CA LEU A 22 -41.64 16.13 -17.48
C LEU A 22 -41.17 17.53 -17.08
N LEU A 23 -39.89 17.88 -17.27
CA LEU A 23 -39.24 18.32 -18.53
C LEU A 23 -38.99 19.84 -18.47
N LEU A 24 -37.76 20.26 -18.79
CA LEU A 24 -37.52 21.19 -19.89
C LEU A 24 -36.04 21.11 -20.34
N PHE A 25 -35.81 21.40 -21.62
CA PHE A 25 -34.50 21.32 -22.28
C PHE A 25 -33.84 22.70 -22.40
N LEU A 26 -32.52 22.69 -22.68
CA LEU A 26 -31.76 23.51 -23.65
C LEU A 26 -30.28 23.45 -23.23
N VAL A 27 -29.40 22.63 -23.82
CA VAL A 27 -28.96 22.56 -25.23
C VAL A 27 -28.28 23.85 -25.71
N SER A 28 -26.96 23.87 -25.63
CA SER A 28 -26.10 24.54 -26.62
C SER A 28 -24.78 23.76 -26.72
N SER A 29 -24.48 23.23 -27.92
CA SER A 29 -23.23 22.55 -28.21
C SER A 29 -22.26 23.53 -28.87
N VAL A 30 -21.02 23.59 -28.38
CA VAL A 30 -19.96 24.38 -29.02
C VAL A 30 -19.04 23.42 -29.78
N PRO A 31 -18.81 23.60 -31.09
CA PRO A 31 -17.95 22.71 -31.87
C PRO A 31 -16.47 22.93 -31.56
N VAL A 32 -15.68 21.86 -31.63
CA VAL A 32 -14.22 21.93 -31.65
C VAL A 32 -13.78 22.17 -33.10
N THR A 33 -13.21 23.34 -33.37
CA THR A 33 -12.59 23.66 -34.67
C THR A 33 -11.09 23.40 -34.63
N CYS A 34 -10.61 22.55 -35.54
CA CYS A 34 -9.19 22.26 -35.69
C CYS A 34 -8.48 23.39 -36.44
N HIS A 35 -7.34 23.85 -35.92
CA HIS A 35 -6.37 24.62 -36.69
C HIS A 35 -4.97 24.06 -36.48
N ASP A 36 -4.47 23.41 -37.51
CA ASP A 36 -3.05 23.17 -37.73
C ASP A 36 -2.46 24.39 -38.45
N LEU A 37 -1.19 24.72 -38.17
CA LEU A 37 -0.46 25.84 -38.78
C LEU A 37 1.00 25.45 -39.00
N GLY A 38 1.22 24.57 -39.98
CA GLY A 38 2.50 24.42 -40.65
C GLY A 38 2.61 25.38 -41.83
N GLN A 39 3.60 26.26 -41.81
CA GLN A 39 4.20 26.91 -42.98
C GLN A 39 5.72 26.89 -42.75
N ASP A 40 6.44 26.09 -43.53
CA ASP A 40 7.06 26.45 -44.82
C ASP A 40 8.43 27.10 -44.64
N MET A 41 9.50 26.36 -44.96
CA MET A 41 10.33 26.70 -46.13
C MET A 41 11.49 25.72 -46.40
N LEU A 42 11.88 25.69 -47.68
CA LEU A 42 13.16 25.23 -48.26
C LEU A 42 13.50 23.71 -48.25
N SER A 43 13.31 23.10 -49.43
CA SER A 43 14.12 21.98 -49.94
C SER A 43 15.51 22.49 -50.43
N PRO A 44 16.42 21.58 -50.85
CA PRO A 44 16.43 21.20 -52.27
C PRO A 44 16.58 19.68 -52.53
N GLU A 45 16.47 19.29 -53.81
CA GLU A 45 16.52 17.91 -54.29
C GLU A 45 17.92 17.27 -54.31
N ALA A 46 17.96 15.93 -54.27
CA ALA A 46 19.01 15.14 -54.93
C ALA A 46 18.56 13.71 -55.28
N THR A 47 18.11 13.51 -56.53
CA THR A 47 18.13 12.27 -57.35
C THR A 47 17.58 10.92 -56.85
N ASN A 48 16.84 10.25 -57.75
CA ASN A 48 16.34 8.88 -57.61
C ASN A 48 17.43 7.81 -57.70
N SER A 49 17.20 6.64 -57.09
CA SER A 49 17.26 5.34 -57.80
C SER A 49 16.67 4.20 -56.95
N SER A 50 16.11 3.20 -57.63
CA SER A 50 15.47 2.03 -57.02
C SER A 50 16.18 0.74 -57.43
N SER A 51 16.55 -0.10 -56.47
CA SER A 51 16.99 -1.49 -56.74
C SER A 51 16.73 -2.41 -55.55
N SER A 52 16.12 -3.56 -55.81
CA SER A 52 15.81 -4.60 -54.83
C SER A 52 16.75 -5.81 -54.98
N SER A 53 17.43 -6.24 -53.91
CA SER A 53 17.83 -7.66 -53.74
C SER A 53 18.45 -7.99 -52.37
N SER A 54 18.09 -9.16 -51.84
CA SER A 54 18.95 -10.14 -51.14
C SER A 54 19.87 -9.73 -49.97
N SER A 55 19.50 -10.21 -48.77
CA SER A 55 20.35 -10.91 -47.80
C SER A 55 21.77 -10.41 -47.45
N SER A 56 21.97 -10.06 -46.17
CA SER A 56 22.93 -10.76 -45.27
C SER A 56 22.77 -10.31 -43.82
N PHE A 57 22.82 -11.26 -42.86
CA PHE A 57 23.01 -10.94 -41.44
C PHE A 57 24.50 -10.83 -41.12
N PRO A 58 24.88 -9.89 -40.24
CA PRO A 58 25.81 -10.25 -39.17
C PRO A 58 25.22 -9.94 -37.79
N SER A 59 25.32 -10.90 -36.87
CA SER A 59 24.83 -10.76 -35.50
C SER A 59 25.82 -9.98 -34.63
N SER A 60 25.54 -8.72 -34.35
CA SER A 60 26.27 -7.90 -33.36
C SER A 60 25.37 -7.56 -32.17
N PHE A 61 25.20 -8.51 -31.25
CA PHE A 61 24.55 -8.25 -29.96
C PHE A 61 25.45 -7.37 -29.08
N SER A 62 25.37 -6.06 -29.28
CA SER A 62 25.93 -5.04 -28.39
C SER A 62 25.25 -5.12 -27.02
N SER A 63 25.76 -6.03 -26.18
CA SER A 63 25.29 -6.20 -24.81
C SER A 63 25.35 -4.86 -24.08
N PRO A 64 24.22 -4.29 -23.63
CA PRO A 64 24.25 -3.03 -22.90
C PRO A 64 25.09 -3.24 -21.64
N SER A 65 26.16 -2.45 -21.51
CA SER A 65 27.12 -2.55 -20.43
C SER A 65 26.41 -2.58 -19.08
N SER A 66 26.92 -3.40 -18.13
CA SER A 66 26.42 -3.46 -16.75
C SER A 66 26.50 -2.09 -16.07
N ALA A 67 25.44 -1.28 -16.24
CA ALA A 67 25.19 -0.11 -15.43
C ALA A 67 25.10 -0.58 -13.98
N GLY A 68 26.18 -0.41 -13.24
CA GLY A 68 26.35 -0.95 -11.90
C GLY A 68 25.15 -0.57 -11.06
N ARG A 69 24.45 -1.56 -10.49
CA ARG A 69 23.19 -1.33 -9.76
C ARG A 69 23.47 -0.34 -8.63
N HIS A 70 23.11 0.93 -8.83
CA HIS A 70 23.46 2.01 -7.91
C HIS A 70 22.91 1.66 -6.52
N VAL A 71 23.81 1.25 -5.61
CA VAL A 71 23.45 0.80 -4.26
C VAL A 71 22.94 2.03 -3.51
N ARG A 72 21.62 2.17 -3.50
CA ARG A 72 20.93 3.35 -2.97
C ARG A 72 21.10 3.36 -1.46
N SER A 73 22.14 4.04 -0.98
CA SER A 73 22.44 4.14 0.44
C SER A 73 21.28 4.83 1.14
N TYR A 74 20.69 4.13 2.11
CA TYR A 74 19.66 4.68 2.97
C TYR A 74 20.25 4.78 4.38
N ASN A 75 20.74 5.96 4.76
CA ASN A 75 21.30 6.19 6.10
C ASN A 75 20.29 5.83 7.21
N HIS A 76 18.98 5.97 6.94
CA HIS A 76 17.93 5.55 7.85
C HIS A 76 17.74 4.02 7.97
N LEU A 77 18.40 3.20 7.15
CA LEU A 77 18.45 1.73 7.29
C LEU A 77 19.78 1.22 7.87
N GLN A 78 20.76 2.09 8.09
CA GLN A 78 22.01 1.74 8.78
C GLN A 78 21.77 1.47 10.26
N GLY A 79 22.66 0.67 10.86
CA GLY A 79 22.49 0.10 12.20
C GLY A 79 21.62 -1.16 12.17
N ASP A 80 22.10 -2.19 12.88
CA ASP A 80 21.41 -3.48 13.02
C ASP A 80 20.12 -3.35 13.88
N VAL A 81 20.16 -2.46 14.87
CA VAL A 81 19.04 -2.06 15.74
C VAL A 81 18.75 -0.57 15.56
N ARG A 82 17.50 -0.23 15.21
CA ARG A 82 17.08 1.15 14.85
C ARG A 82 15.92 1.62 15.71
N LYS A 83 16.11 2.63 16.57
CA LYS A 83 15.04 3.25 17.37
C LYS A 83 14.27 4.29 16.54
N ARG A 84 12.96 4.10 16.36
CA ARG A 84 12.09 4.89 15.47
C ARG A 84 10.67 5.06 16.02
N LYS A 85 9.91 5.98 15.43
CA LYS A 85 8.44 5.99 15.48
C LYS A 85 7.92 5.64 14.08
N LEU A 86 6.97 4.70 13.98
CA LEU A 86 6.33 4.38 12.69
C LEU A 86 5.08 5.26 12.51
N TYR A 87 5.19 6.28 11.66
CA TYR A 87 4.11 7.22 11.37
C TYR A 87 3.32 6.76 10.13
N SER A 88 2.09 6.28 10.33
CA SER A 88 1.24 5.83 9.23
C SER A 88 0.86 6.98 8.29
N TYR A 89 0.61 6.68 7.02
CA TYR A 89 0.08 7.65 6.04
C TYR A 89 -1.20 8.35 6.54
N ASN A 90 -2.02 7.62 7.29
CA ASN A 90 -3.26 8.09 7.93
C ASN A 90 -3.01 8.98 9.18
N LYS A 91 -1.79 9.51 9.35
CA LYS A 91 -1.39 10.50 10.37
C LYS A 91 -1.34 10.01 11.82
N TYR A 92 -1.41 8.69 12.05
CA TYR A 92 -1.25 8.07 13.38
C TYR A 92 0.14 7.44 13.57
N PHE A 93 0.75 7.57 14.75
CA PHE A 93 1.89 6.72 15.13
C PHE A 93 1.40 5.35 15.63
N LEU A 94 2.13 4.30 15.25
CA LEU A 94 1.89 2.93 15.69
C LEU A 94 2.35 2.74 17.15
N LYS A 95 1.49 2.15 17.98
CA LYS A 95 1.73 1.80 19.38
C LYS A 95 1.36 0.35 19.65
N ILE A 96 2.06 -0.28 20.60
CA ILE A 96 1.73 -1.59 21.15
C ILE A 96 1.48 -1.42 22.65
N GLU A 97 0.24 -1.59 23.09
CA GLU A 97 -0.20 -1.48 24.48
C GLU A 97 0.32 -2.65 25.34
N LYS A 98 0.35 -2.49 26.69
CA LYS A 98 0.80 -3.53 27.64
C LYS A 98 -0.04 -4.83 27.63
N ASN A 99 -1.23 -4.78 27.02
CA ASN A 99 -2.18 -5.88 26.82
C ASN A 99 -1.98 -6.60 25.46
N GLY A 100 -0.94 -6.25 24.68
CA GLY A 100 -0.72 -6.80 23.33
C GLY A 100 -1.68 -6.27 22.25
N LYS A 101 -2.49 -5.25 22.53
CA LYS A 101 -3.29 -4.54 21.52
C LYS A 101 -2.39 -3.58 20.72
N VAL A 102 -2.57 -3.58 19.40
CA VAL A 102 -1.89 -2.65 18.49
C VAL A 102 -2.88 -1.57 18.06
N SER A 103 -2.49 -0.32 18.27
CA SER A 103 -3.35 0.87 18.21
C SER A 103 -2.55 2.14 17.88
N GLU A 104 -3.27 3.24 17.76
CA GLU A 104 -2.76 4.60 17.61
C GLU A 104 -2.46 5.29 18.96
N ASN A 105 -1.48 6.20 18.99
CA ASN A 105 -1.31 7.23 20.04
C ASN A 105 -0.30 8.31 19.59
N CYS A 106 -0.27 9.47 20.23
CA CYS A 106 0.70 10.55 19.95
C CYS A 106 1.90 10.60 20.94
N SER A 107 1.76 10.05 22.15
CA SER A 107 2.73 10.25 23.24
C SER A 107 4.08 9.51 23.05
N PHE A 108 5.04 9.83 23.91
CA PHE A 108 6.37 9.17 24.05
C PHE A 108 6.34 7.62 24.15
N SER A 109 5.17 6.99 24.37
CA SER A 109 5.01 5.53 24.38
C SER A 109 5.27 4.84 23.04
N CYS A 110 5.33 5.58 21.93
CA CYS A 110 5.30 5.04 20.56
C CYS A 110 6.70 4.81 19.95
N ILE A 111 7.74 4.73 20.79
CA ILE A 111 9.10 4.36 20.35
C ILE A 111 9.14 2.86 20.12
N LEU A 112 9.54 2.49 18.91
CA LEU A 112 9.71 1.13 18.42
C LEU A 112 11.19 0.90 18.09
N GLU A 113 11.67 -0.29 18.41
CA GLU A 113 12.97 -0.82 18.07
C GLU A 113 12.80 -1.73 16.85
N ILE A 114 13.46 -1.39 15.75
CA ILE A 114 13.41 -2.14 14.49
C ILE A 114 14.77 -2.83 14.34
N THR A 115 14.78 -4.16 14.43
CA THR A 115 16.00 -4.97 14.37
C THR A 115 16.00 -5.82 13.12
N SER A 116 17.13 -5.90 12.41
CA SER A 116 17.31 -6.80 11.27
C SER A 116 17.27 -8.27 11.73
N VAL A 117 16.65 -9.14 10.93
CA VAL A 117 16.59 -10.59 11.23
C VAL A 117 17.10 -11.40 10.04
N GLU A 118 16.69 -11.03 8.84
CA GLU A 118 17.17 -11.56 7.55
C GLU A 118 17.21 -10.39 6.55
N ILE A 119 17.79 -10.59 5.36
CA ILE A 119 17.86 -9.54 4.33
C ILE A 119 16.46 -9.05 3.94
N GLY A 120 16.12 -7.82 4.33
CA GLY A 120 14.79 -7.23 4.12
C GLY A 120 13.69 -7.76 5.04
N VAL A 121 14.04 -8.45 6.13
CA VAL A 121 13.11 -8.91 7.18
C VAL A 121 13.53 -8.32 8.52
N VAL A 122 12.58 -7.67 9.19
CA VAL A 122 12.78 -7.04 10.50
C VAL A 122 11.87 -7.66 11.56
N ALA A 123 12.33 -7.59 12.81
CA ALA A 123 11.48 -7.62 13.99
C ALA A 123 11.23 -6.16 14.42
N VAL A 124 9.99 -5.85 14.84
CA VAL A 124 9.64 -4.53 15.37
C VAL A 124 9.12 -4.70 16.79
N LYS A 125 9.79 -4.13 17.79
CA LYS A 125 9.48 -4.30 19.23
C LYS A 125 9.13 -2.95 19.85
N SER A 126 8.11 -2.86 20.69
CA SER A 126 7.86 -1.63 21.46
C SER A 126 8.72 -1.61 22.73
N ILE A 127 9.52 -0.56 22.90
CA ILE A 127 10.41 -0.43 24.07
C ILE A 127 9.60 -0.32 25.37
N LYS A 128 8.47 0.40 25.36
CA LYS A 128 7.68 0.66 26.58
C LYS A 128 6.82 -0.54 27.06
N SER A 129 6.46 -1.45 26.15
CA SER A 129 5.64 -2.62 26.50
C SER A 129 6.36 -3.97 26.34
N ASN A 130 7.55 -3.98 25.73
CA ASN A 130 8.36 -5.16 25.38
C ASN A 130 7.70 -6.17 24.41
N TYR A 131 6.53 -5.88 23.85
CA TYR A 131 5.89 -6.72 22.83
C TYR A 131 6.49 -6.48 21.44
N TYR A 132 6.64 -7.55 20.68
CA TYR A 132 6.91 -7.56 19.23
C TYR A 132 5.61 -7.35 18.44
N LEU A 133 5.67 -6.55 17.38
CA LEU A 133 4.62 -6.39 16.38
C LEU A 133 4.50 -7.68 15.57
N ALA A 134 3.37 -8.38 15.74
CA ALA A 134 3.12 -9.67 15.14
C ALA A 134 1.86 -9.66 14.27
N MET A 135 1.82 -10.53 13.26
CA MET A 135 0.59 -10.84 12.53
C MET A 135 0.44 -12.35 12.38
N ASN A 136 -0.73 -12.88 12.74
CA ASN A 136 -0.99 -14.33 12.65
C ASN A 136 -1.57 -14.78 11.32
N LYS A 137 -1.61 -16.11 11.12
CA LYS A 137 -2.22 -16.78 9.95
C LYS A 137 -3.66 -16.34 9.65
N LYS A 138 -4.42 -15.88 10.65
CA LYS A 138 -5.79 -15.30 10.51
C LYS A 138 -5.79 -13.79 10.24
N GLY A 139 -4.65 -13.21 9.86
CA GLY A 139 -4.48 -11.79 9.51
C GLY A 139 -4.78 -10.83 10.65
N LYS A 140 -4.75 -11.26 11.92
CA LYS A 140 -4.87 -10.36 13.08
C LYS A 140 -3.48 -9.78 13.36
N VAL A 141 -3.36 -8.45 13.37
CA VAL A 141 -2.19 -7.74 13.92
C VAL A 141 -2.33 -7.67 15.44
N TYR A 142 -1.27 -7.96 16.18
CA TYR A 142 -1.24 -8.01 17.64
C TYR A 142 0.20 -7.80 18.16
N GLY A 143 0.36 -7.64 19.48
CA GLY A 143 1.64 -7.71 20.15
C GLY A 143 1.91 -9.13 20.66
N SER A 144 3.04 -9.73 20.30
CA SER A 144 3.53 -10.99 20.88
C SER A 144 4.60 -10.69 21.95
N LYS A 145 4.53 -11.34 23.11
CA LYS A 145 5.51 -11.13 24.21
C LYS A 145 6.87 -11.77 23.87
N GLU A 146 6.83 -12.90 23.18
CA GLU A 146 7.98 -13.65 22.69
C GLU A 146 8.15 -13.47 21.17
N PHE A 147 9.38 -13.65 20.69
CA PHE A 147 9.69 -13.60 19.26
C PHE A 147 9.38 -14.95 18.58
N ASN A 148 8.70 -14.92 17.45
CA ASN A 148 8.25 -16.10 16.71
C ASN A 148 8.01 -15.77 15.22
N SER A 149 7.50 -16.74 14.44
CA SER A 149 7.22 -16.57 13.00
C SER A 149 6.22 -15.44 12.69
N ASP A 150 5.29 -15.13 13.59
CA ASP A 150 4.31 -14.07 13.39
C ASP A 150 4.95 -12.67 13.50
N CYS A 151 6.09 -12.57 14.17
CA CYS A 151 6.87 -11.34 14.37
C CYS A 151 7.83 -10.99 13.20
N LYS A 152 8.05 -11.91 12.25
CA LYS A 152 8.95 -11.67 11.11
C LYS A 152 8.23 -10.88 10.00
N LEU A 153 8.65 -9.63 9.79
CA LEU A 153 8.02 -8.69 8.85
C LEU A 153 8.97 -8.32 7.72
N LYS A 154 8.57 -8.52 6.46
CA LYS A 154 9.30 -7.99 5.29
C LYS A 154 9.13 -6.48 5.23
N GLU A 155 10.23 -5.75 5.40
CA GLU A 155 10.32 -4.31 5.21
C GLU A 155 10.61 -4.01 3.74
N ARG A 156 9.85 -3.09 3.13
CA ARG A 156 10.13 -2.56 1.79
C ARG A 156 9.81 -1.07 1.72
N ILE A 157 10.69 -0.28 1.11
CA ILE A 157 10.39 1.09 0.70
C ILE A 157 9.53 1.03 -0.57
N GLU A 158 8.42 1.76 -0.58
CA GLU A 158 7.54 1.90 -1.73
C GLU A 158 7.91 3.16 -2.55
N GLU A 159 7.37 3.26 -3.76
CA GLU A 159 7.62 4.36 -4.71
C GLU A 159 7.33 5.77 -4.13
N ASN A 160 6.47 5.88 -3.11
CA ASN A 160 6.14 7.12 -2.42
C ASN A 160 7.02 7.43 -1.18
N GLY A 161 8.10 6.69 -0.96
CA GLY A 161 9.06 6.92 0.14
C GLY A 161 8.60 6.43 1.52
N TYR A 162 7.41 5.84 1.64
CA TYR A 162 6.96 5.16 2.86
C TYR A 162 7.35 3.68 2.82
N ASN A 163 7.52 3.06 4.00
CA ASN A 163 7.76 1.64 4.14
C ASN A 163 6.43 0.86 4.23
N THR A 164 6.37 -0.33 3.65
CA THR A 164 5.35 -1.35 3.95
C THR A 164 5.97 -2.49 4.77
N TYR A 165 5.16 -3.07 5.66
CA TYR A 165 5.54 -4.20 6.51
C TYR A 165 4.60 -5.38 6.25
N ALA A 166 5.07 -6.38 5.49
CA ALA A 166 4.30 -7.59 5.17
C ALA A 166 4.70 -8.75 6.09
N SER A 167 3.79 -9.66 6.44
CA SER A 167 4.20 -10.91 7.10
C SER A 167 5.14 -11.71 6.19
N LEU A 168 6.25 -12.23 6.73
CA LEU A 168 7.14 -13.15 6.05
C LEU A 168 6.41 -14.46 5.73
N ASN A 169 5.79 -15.05 6.74
CA ASN A 169 5.23 -16.40 6.71
C ASN A 169 3.79 -16.46 6.18
N TRP A 170 2.97 -15.43 6.44
CA TRP A 170 1.52 -15.52 6.20
C TRP A 170 1.04 -14.75 4.96
N LYS A 171 0.39 -15.49 4.06
CA LYS A 171 -0.28 -15.02 2.84
C LYS A 171 -1.77 -15.38 2.89
N HIS A 172 -2.57 -14.71 2.08
CA HIS A 172 -3.98 -15.02 1.86
C HIS A 172 -4.26 -15.10 0.36
N ASN A 173 -4.64 -16.29 -0.12
CA ASN A 173 -4.85 -16.60 -1.54
C ASN A 173 -3.64 -16.17 -2.39
N GLY A 174 -2.46 -16.71 -2.07
CA GLY A 174 -1.15 -16.37 -2.66
C GLY A 174 -0.60 -14.97 -2.31
N ARG A 175 -1.47 -14.02 -1.95
CA ARG A 175 -1.16 -12.59 -1.79
C ARG A 175 -0.62 -12.25 -0.39
N GLN A 176 0.38 -11.38 -0.30
CA GLN A 176 0.94 -10.91 0.97
C GLN A 176 -0.09 -10.19 1.85
N MET A 177 0.00 -10.38 3.17
CA MET A 177 -0.75 -9.60 4.16
C MET A 177 0.15 -8.55 4.81
N PHE A 178 -0.35 -7.32 4.94
CA PHE A 178 0.40 -6.17 5.44
C PHE A 178 -0.10 -5.71 6.82
N VAL A 179 0.79 -5.19 7.65
CA VAL A 179 0.40 -4.35 8.78
C VAL A 179 -0.26 -3.09 8.21
N ALA A 180 -1.39 -2.67 8.76
CA ALA A 180 -2.11 -1.51 8.26
C ALA A 180 -3.07 -0.94 9.33
N LEU A 181 -3.21 0.39 9.35
CA LEU A 181 -4.15 1.13 10.20
C LEU A 181 -5.24 1.74 9.31
N ASN A 182 -6.50 1.74 9.72
CA ASN A 182 -7.56 2.44 8.96
C ASN A 182 -7.54 3.96 9.24
N GLY A 183 -8.48 4.71 8.63
CA GLY A 183 -8.62 6.15 8.86
C GLY A 183 -9.17 6.54 10.25
N ARG A 184 -9.25 5.58 11.19
CA ARG A 184 -9.61 5.76 12.60
C ARG A 184 -8.55 5.17 13.53
N GLY A 185 -7.29 5.10 13.10
CA GLY A 185 -6.15 4.55 13.84
C GLY A 185 -6.13 3.02 14.00
N THR A 186 -7.29 2.40 14.18
CA THR A 186 -7.42 0.96 14.47
C THR A 186 -6.86 0.04 13.37
N THR A 187 -6.31 -1.10 13.80
CA THR A 187 -5.66 -2.09 12.91
C THR A 187 -6.63 -2.76 11.92
N LYS A 188 -6.18 -2.93 10.67
CA LYS A 188 -6.90 -3.66 9.62
C LYS A 188 -6.49 -5.13 9.61
N ARG A 189 -7.44 -6.00 9.23
CA ARG A 189 -7.18 -7.43 8.98
C ARG A 189 -6.33 -7.62 7.72
N GLY A 190 -5.27 -8.42 7.83
CA GLY A 190 -4.30 -8.70 6.77
C GLY A 190 -4.93 -9.12 5.43
N GLN A 191 -5.98 -9.94 5.44
CA GLN A 191 -6.72 -10.37 4.25
C GLN A 191 -7.28 -9.17 3.45
N LYS A 192 -7.67 -8.09 4.15
CA LYS A 192 -8.27 -6.86 3.60
C LYS A 192 -7.24 -5.77 3.24
N THR A 193 -5.94 -6.03 3.41
CA THR A 193 -4.87 -5.12 2.99
C THR A 193 -4.45 -5.33 1.53
N ARG A 194 -3.68 -4.39 0.95
CA ARG A 194 -3.03 -4.45 -0.37
C ARG A 194 -1.76 -3.59 -0.30
N ARG A 195 -0.71 -3.93 -1.07
CA ARG A 195 0.57 -3.19 -1.10
C ARG A 195 0.37 -1.71 -1.44
N LYS A 196 -0.25 -1.41 -2.59
CA LYS A 196 -0.55 -0.06 -3.10
C LYS A 196 -1.60 0.74 -2.28
N ASN A 197 -2.06 0.25 -1.12
CA ASN A 197 -3.10 0.94 -0.35
C ASN A 197 -2.47 1.67 0.84
N THR A 198 -2.54 3.01 0.81
CA THR A 198 -1.96 3.94 1.80
C THR A 198 -2.13 3.55 3.26
N SER A 199 -3.21 2.87 3.65
CA SER A 199 -3.39 2.32 5.01
C SER A 199 -2.28 1.38 5.50
N ALA A 200 -1.48 0.79 4.59
CA ALA A 200 -0.35 -0.10 4.88
C ALA A 200 1.03 0.61 4.85
N HIS A 201 1.08 1.91 4.56
CA HIS A 201 2.30 2.70 4.43
C HIS A 201 2.65 3.41 5.75
N PHE A 202 3.90 3.29 6.19
CA PHE A 202 4.45 3.90 7.41
C PHE A 202 5.81 4.57 7.14
N LEU A 203 6.01 5.78 7.65
CA LEU A 203 7.26 6.52 7.58
C LEU A 203 8.08 6.25 8.87
N PRO A 204 9.29 5.67 8.80
CA PRO A 204 10.12 5.40 9.97
C PRO A 204 10.87 6.65 10.46
N MET A 205 10.19 7.48 11.25
CA MET A 205 10.76 8.72 11.80
C MET A 205 11.85 8.43 12.84
N VAL A 206 12.97 9.15 12.74
CA VAL A 206 14.04 9.14 13.75
C VAL A 206 13.52 9.68 15.08
N VAL A 207 13.98 9.08 16.18
CA VAL A 207 13.78 9.64 17.53
C VAL A 207 15.07 10.36 17.90
N MET A 208 15.01 11.68 18.02
CA MET A 208 16.06 12.45 18.70
C MET A 208 15.98 12.12 20.20
N SER A 209 17.14 11.85 20.78
CA SER A 209 17.35 11.45 22.18
C SER A 209 17.98 12.57 22.98
#